data_AF-A0A1F7BEJ5-F1
#
_entry.id   AF-A0A1F7BEJ5-F1
#
_cell.length_a   1.000
_cell.length_b   1.000
_cell.length_c   1.000
_cell.angle_alpha   90.00
_cell.angle_beta   90.00
_cell.angle_gamma   90.00
#
_symmetry.space_group_name_H-M   'P 1'
#
loop_
_entity.id
_entity.type
_entity.pdbx_description
1 polymer ?
#
loop_
_entity_poly.entity_id
_entity_poly.type
_entity_poly.pdbx_seq_one_letter_code
_entity_poly.pdbx_strand_id
1 'polypeptide(L)'
;MRKRSSFAHLSDTEFEQHLAQSRYGDFELTDAIRPASDHSNIPTEGWRADIYQEKTDDPALPVLLAAASREKLFDLFMDLLDPLGDEVDVVLETSHAQKEGDGGAHKDLYREEIDLPILCSTLYDYEDLLVNDGCTGIAVFNPRTREEIQFDAHKILMIYAVAREKYEKILAAHGIPHTQDMTLITEGEHIHTSDEEHKEKFDQLCTKLGMDYTSKPPDDDIDNLMDRLTYGE
;
A
#
# COMPACT_ATOMS: atom_id res chain seq x y z
N MET A 1 3.19 -25.31 -15.22
CA MET A 1 3.26 -26.18 -14.02
C MET A 1 2.65 -25.35 -12.89
N ARG A 2 1.43 -25.66 -12.42
CA ARG A 2 0.79 -24.90 -11.34
C ARG A 2 1.68 -25.04 -10.10
N LYS A 3 2.34 -23.96 -9.65
CA LYS A 3 2.96 -23.93 -8.32
C LYS A 3 1.85 -24.28 -7.33
N ARG A 4 2.04 -25.37 -6.58
CA ARG A 4 1.20 -25.63 -5.42
C ARG A 4 1.57 -24.56 -4.41
N SER A 5 0.56 -23.88 -3.86
CA SER A 5 0.79 -22.87 -2.83
C SER A 5 1.58 -23.46 -1.67
N SER A 6 2.60 -22.76 -1.19
CA SER A 6 3.43 -23.20 -0.05
C SER A 6 2.60 -23.43 1.22
N PHE A 7 1.43 -22.81 1.31
CA PHE A 7 0.47 -22.98 2.40
C PHE A 7 -0.34 -24.29 2.33
N ALA A 8 -0.50 -24.90 1.15
CA ALA A 8 -1.36 -26.07 0.94
C ALA A 8 -0.86 -27.36 1.63
N HIS A 9 0.32 -27.33 2.22
CA HIS A 9 0.96 -28.47 2.88
C HIS A 9 1.07 -28.32 4.39
N LEU A 10 0.68 -27.18 4.96
CA LEU A 10 0.71 -26.93 6.39
C LEU A 10 -0.52 -27.54 7.08
N SER A 11 -0.32 -28.11 8.26
CA SER A 11 -1.42 -28.38 9.20
C SER A 11 -1.97 -27.08 9.80
N ASP A 12 -3.19 -27.11 10.34
CA ASP A 12 -3.80 -25.93 10.98
C ASP A 12 -2.90 -25.32 12.06
N THR A 13 -2.24 -26.15 12.87
CA THR A 13 -1.31 -25.68 13.91
C THR A 13 -0.04 -25.05 13.33
N GLU A 14 0.51 -25.61 12.25
CA GLU A 14 1.68 -25.02 11.58
C GLU A 14 1.30 -23.70 10.89
N PHE A 15 0.10 -23.60 10.36
CA PHE A 15 -0.44 -22.38 9.79
C PHE A 15 -0.65 -21.29 10.85
N GLU A 16 -1.27 -21.61 11.98
CA GLU A 16 -1.43 -20.67 13.11
C GLU A 16 -0.07 -20.18 13.65
N GLN A 17 0.91 -21.08 13.77
CA GLN A 17 2.27 -20.73 14.19
C GLN A 17 2.95 -19.79 13.18
N HIS A 18 2.75 -20.02 11.87
CA HIS A 18 3.25 -19.14 10.82
C HIS A 18 2.61 -17.75 10.88
N LEU A 19 1.29 -17.68 11.08
CA LEU A 19 0.57 -16.41 11.23
C LEU A 19 1.04 -15.61 12.47
N ALA A 20 1.46 -16.30 13.54
CA ALA A 20 1.98 -15.68 14.75
C ALA A 20 3.41 -15.11 14.59
N GLN A 21 4.13 -15.46 13.52
CA GLN A 21 5.49 -14.95 13.27
C GLN A 21 5.45 -13.61 12.53
N SER A 22 5.67 -12.52 13.27
CA SER A 22 5.74 -11.15 12.72
C SER A 22 7.18 -10.64 12.53
N ARG A 23 8.17 -11.17 13.27
CA ARG A 23 9.53 -10.62 13.30
C ARG A 23 10.52 -11.41 12.43
N TYR A 24 11.25 -10.69 11.59
CA TYR A 24 12.28 -11.20 10.69
C TYR A 24 13.57 -10.39 10.88
N GLY A 25 14.44 -10.86 11.77
CA GLY A 25 15.60 -10.08 12.19
C GLY A 25 15.16 -8.82 12.93
N ASP A 26 15.60 -7.65 12.44
CA ASP A 26 15.23 -6.35 12.99
C ASP A 26 13.93 -5.79 12.40
N PHE A 27 13.39 -6.41 11.34
CA PHE A 27 12.15 -5.99 10.68
C PHE A 27 10.94 -6.67 11.31
N GLU A 28 9.87 -5.90 11.56
CA GLU A 28 8.61 -6.42 12.11
C GLU A 28 7.44 -6.11 11.17
N LEU A 29 6.76 -7.17 10.74
CA LEU A 29 5.56 -7.08 9.91
C LEU A 29 4.35 -6.58 10.71
N THR A 30 3.45 -5.90 10.01
CA THR A 30 2.09 -5.63 10.49
C THR A 30 1.26 -6.91 10.47
N ASP A 31 0.02 -6.87 10.94
CA ASP A 31 -0.86 -8.04 10.90
C ASP A 31 -1.52 -8.31 9.53
N ALA A 32 -1.33 -7.38 8.59
CA ALA A 32 -1.98 -7.37 7.28
C ALA A 32 -1.49 -8.45 6.30
N ILE A 33 -0.21 -8.82 6.39
CA ILE A 33 0.44 -9.66 5.36
C ILE A 33 1.40 -10.66 5.98
N ARG A 34 1.45 -11.87 5.41
CA ARG A 34 2.43 -12.90 5.78
C ARG A 34 3.14 -13.44 4.54
N PRO A 35 4.48 -13.52 4.53
CA PRO A 35 5.22 -14.12 3.43
C PRO A 35 4.98 -15.64 3.37
N ALA A 36 5.42 -16.26 2.28
CA ALA A 36 5.41 -17.71 2.11
C ALA A 36 6.12 -18.43 3.26
N SER A 37 5.60 -19.60 3.63
CA SER A 37 6.14 -20.44 4.71
C SER A 37 7.54 -20.99 4.43
N ASP A 38 7.95 -21.04 3.16
CA ASP A 38 9.27 -21.50 2.75
C ASP A 38 10.38 -20.45 2.93
N HIS A 39 10.03 -19.23 3.38
CA HIS A 39 10.96 -18.12 3.64
C HIS A 39 11.85 -17.78 2.42
N SER A 40 11.38 -18.07 1.21
CA SER A 40 12.15 -17.80 -0.02
C SER A 40 12.37 -16.30 -0.27
N ASN A 41 11.56 -15.44 0.36
CA ASN A 41 11.66 -13.99 0.33
C ASN A 41 11.49 -13.44 1.75
N ILE A 42 12.62 -13.22 2.45
CA ILE A 42 12.61 -12.65 3.80
C ILE A 42 12.53 -11.12 3.67
N PRO A 43 11.47 -10.48 4.18
CA PRO A 43 11.32 -9.04 4.03
C PRO A 43 12.33 -8.29 4.90
N THR A 44 12.74 -7.12 4.42
CA THR A 44 13.71 -6.25 5.10
C THR A 44 13.24 -4.80 5.08
N GLU A 45 13.66 -4.02 6.09
CA GLU A 45 13.44 -2.59 6.12
C GLU A 45 14.38 -1.88 5.14
N GLY A 46 13.85 -0.93 4.39
CA GLY A 46 14.65 -0.11 3.48
C GLY A 46 13.81 0.56 2.42
N TRP A 47 14.48 1.30 1.55
CA TRP A 47 13.89 1.81 0.34
C TRP A 47 14.83 1.63 -0.86
N ARG A 48 14.25 1.50 -2.05
CA ARG A 48 14.98 1.49 -3.32
C ARG A 48 14.32 2.44 -4.32
N ALA A 49 15.13 2.96 -5.24
CA ALA A 49 14.61 3.72 -6.37
C ALA A 49 14.28 2.76 -7.51
N ASP A 50 13.16 3.00 -8.18
CA ASP A 50 12.76 2.27 -9.38
C ASP A 50 12.24 3.26 -10.44
N ILE A 51 11.87 2.72 -11.59
CA ILE A 51 11.23 3.46 -12.68
C ILE A 51 9.94 2.74 -13.03
N TYR A 52 8.81 3.44 -12.85
CA TYR A 52 7.55 3.00 -13.39
C TYR A 52 7.44 3.45 -14.85
N GLN A 53 7.23 2.49 -15.74
CA GLN A 53 6.95 2.78 -17.14
C GLN A 53 5.87 1.82 -17.63
N GLU A 54 4.72 2.38 -17.93
CA GLU A 54 3.52 1.62 -18.24
C GLU A 54 3.57 0.96 -19.63
N LYS A 55 3.99 1.69 -20.65
CA LYS A 55 4.32 1.18 -21.98
C LYS A 55 5.68 1.71 -22.38
N THR A 56 6.35 1.02 -23.30
CA THR A 56 7.68 1.40 -23.81
C THR A 56 7.76 2.86 -24.29
N ASP A 57 6.64 3.43 -24.75
CA ASP A 57 6.56 4.80 -25.28
C ASP A 57 6.11 5.85 -24.24
N ASP A 58 5.66 5.43 -23.06
CA ASP A 58 5.21 6.36 -22.02
C ASP A 58 6.41 6.96 -21.27
N PRO A 59 6.30 8.20 -20.76
CA PRO A 59 7.35 8.78 -19.93
C PRO A 59 7.63 7.89 -18.71
N ALA A 60 8.91 7.57 -18.51
CA ALA A 60 9.40 6.91 -17.30
C ALA A 60 9.17 7.81 -16.08
N LEU A 61 8.40 7.31 -15.10
CA LEU A 61 8.14 7.98 -13.84
C LEU A 61 9.06 7.42 -12.75
N PRO A 62 9.90 8.26 -12.12
CA PRO A 62 10.68 7.83 -10.98
C PRO A 62 9.75 7.45 -9.81
N VAL A 63 10.01 6.29 -9.21
CA VAL A 63 9.31 5.83 -8.01
C VAL A 63 10.31 5.47 -6.92
N LEU A 64 9.96 5.74 -5.66
CA LEU A 64 10.62 5.14 -4.51
C LEU A 64 9.72 4.07 -3.92
N LEU A 65 10.26 2.88 -3.72
CA LEU A 65 9.57 1.78 -3.05
C LEU A 65 10.20 1.64 -1.67
N ALA A 66 9.39 1.75 -0.62
CA ALA A 66 9.85 1.71 0.76
C ALA A 66 9.06 0.69 1.59
N ALA A 67 9.78 -0.07 2.41
CA ALA A 67 9.23 -0.94 3.43
C ALA A 67 9.77 -0.50 4.79
N ALA A 68 8.87 -0.35 5.77
CA ALA A 68 9.20 0.05 7.13
C ALA A 68 8.55 -0.89 8.13
N SER A 69 9.20 -1.10 9.27
CA SER A 69 8.66 -1.93 10.35
C SER A 69 7.36 -1.33 10.89
N ARG A 70 6.45 -2.17 11.40
CA ARG A 70 5.09 -1.78 11.80
C ARG A 70 5.02 -0.53 12.69
N GLU A 71 6.00 -0.34 13.56
CA GLU A 71 6.09 0.76 14.52
C GLU A 71 6.50 2.10 13.91
N LYS A 72 6.99 2.12 12.66
CA LYS A 72 7.36 3.34 11.92
C LYS A 72 6.40 3.65 10.79
N LEU A 73 5.68 2.64 10.31
CA LEU A 73 5.03 2.66 9.01
C LEU A 73 3.99 3.77 8.87
N PHE A 74 3.14 3.93 9.89
CA PHE A 74 2.09 4.95 9.87
C PHE A 74 2.68 6.37 9.95
N ASP A 75 3.55 6.65 10.93
CA ASP A 75 4.19 7.95 11.07
C ASP A 75 4.98 8.33 9.81
N LEU A 76 5.69 7.37 9.21
CA LEU A 76 6.39 7.57 7.94
C LEU A 76 5.42 7.93 6.81
N PHE A 77 4.32 7.20 6.67
CA PHE A 77 3.29 7.50 5.67
C PHE A 77 2.75 8.92 5.84
N MET A 78 2.40 9.30 7.08
CA MET A 78 1.88 10.63 7.39
C MET A 78 2.87 11.74 7.01
N ASP A 79 4.15 11.61 7.38
CA ASP A 79 5.19 12.58 7.02
C ASP A 79 5.46 12.63 5.51
N LEU A 80 5.27 11.53 4.79
CA LEU A 80 5.38 11.50 3.33
C LEU A 80 4.25 12.27 2.63
N LEU A 81 3.13 12.56 3.29
CA LEU A 81 2.06 13.37 2.71
C LEU A 81 2.37 14.87 2.75
N ASP A 82 3.15 15.35 3.73
CA ASP A 82 3.49 16.77 3.89
C ASP A 82 3.96 17.48 2.60
N PRO A 83 4.80 16.87 1.75
CA PRO A 83 5.29 17.52 0.54
C PRO A 83 4.27 17.60 -0.60
N LEU A 84 3.08 17.00 -0.46
CA LEU A 84 2.01 17.03 -1.46
C LEU A 84 1.28 18.38 -1.48
N GLY A 85 1.34 19.19 -0.41
CA GLY A 85 0.65 20.49 -0.33
C GLY A 85 -0.71 20.42 0.34
N ASP A 86 -1.50 21.50 0.24
CA ASP A 86 -2.66 21.70 1.13
C ASP A 86 -3.96 21.01 0.68
N GLU A 87 -4.07 20.64 -0.60
CA GLU A 87 -5.26 20.08 -1.22
C GLU A 87 -4.86 18.90 -2.11
N VAL A 88 -5.51 17.75 -1.92
CA VAL A 88 -5.18 16.47 -2.56
C VAL A 88 -6.44 15.72 -2.97
N ASP A 89 -6.27 14.72 -3.83
CA ASP A 89 -7.26 13.71 -4.15
C ASP A 89 -6.87 12.39 -3.44
N VAL A 90 -7.87 11.59 -3.08
CA VAL A 90 -7.69 10.34 -2.33
C VAL A 90 -8.42 9.21 -3.02
N VAL A 91 -7.73 8.08 -3.11
CA VAL A 91 -8.30 6.80 -3.52
C VAL A 91 -8.18 5.83 -2.36
N LEU A 92 -9.29 5.18 -2.00
CA LEU A 92 -9.29 4.03 -1.11
C LEU A 92 -9.53 2.77 -1.92
N GLU A 93 -8.70 1.77 -1.69
CA GLU A 93 -8.79 0.47 -2.33
C GLU A 93 -9.21 -0.58 -1.32
N THR A 94 -10.10 -1.49 -1.74
CA THR A 94 -10.57 -2.58 -0.86
C THR A 94 -10.79 -3.91 -1.57
N SER A 95 -10.38 -5.00 -0.93
CA SER A 95 -10.71 -6.38 -1.36
C SER A 95 -11.70 -7.09 -0.44
N HIS A 96 -12.23 -6.44 0.61
CA HIS A 96 -13.12 -7.06 1.60
C HIS A 96 -14.42 -7.67 1.01
N ALA A 97 -14.89 -7.18 -0.15
CA ALA A 97 -16.11 -7.67 -0.79
C ALA A 97 -15.87 -8.90 -1.69
N GLN A 98 -14.63 -9.38 -1.82
CA GLN A 98 -14.31 -10.54 -2.65
C GLN A 98 -14.85 -11.84 -2.06
N LYS A 99 -15.36 -12.72 -2.93
CA LYS A 99 -15.52 -14.14 -2.63
C LYS A 99 -14.33 -14.89 -3.23
N GLU A 100 -13.91 -15.97 -2.58
CA GLU A 100 -12.88 -16.87 -3.13
C GLU A 100 -13.23 -17.27 -4.58
N GLY A 101 -12.40 -16.85 -5.55
CA GLY A 101 -12.53 -17.21 -6.97
C GLY A 101 -12.77 -16.07 -7.97
N ASP A 102 -12.93 -14.82 -7.53
CA ASP A 102 -13.25 -13.67 -8.41
C ASP A 102 -12.04 -12.96 -9.05
N GLY A 103 -10.90 -13.63 -9.18
CA GLY A 103 -9.79 -13.16 -10.03
C GLY A 103 -9.08 -11.88 -9.58
N GLY A 104 -9.18 -11.49 -8.31
CA GLY A 104 -8.37 -10.41 -7.74
C GLY A 104 -8.88 -8.99 -7.97
N ALA A 105 -10.13 -8.78 -8.40
CA ALA A 105 -10.68 -7.44 -8.60
C ALA A 105 -10.82 -6.67 -7.27
N HIS A 106 -9.96 -5.68 -7.03
CA HIS A 106 -10.09 -4.69 -5.96
C HIS A 106 -11.18 -3.67 -6.31
N LYS A 107 -11.73 -3.01 -5.29
CA LYS A 107 -12.71 -1.95 -5.45
C LYS A 107 -12.11 -0.62 -5.02
N ASP A 108 -12.16 0.34 -5.92
CA ASP A 108 -11.62 1.67 -5.68
C ASP A 108 -12.76 2.66 -5.40
N LEU A 109 -12.53 3.55 -4.44
CA LEU A 109 -13.42 4.66 -4.13
C LEU A 109 -12.62 5.95 -4.18
N TYR A 110 -13.25 7.01 -4.66
CA TYR A 110 -12.58 8.27 -4.98
C TYR A 110 -13.15 9.42 -4.15
N ARG A 111 -12.28 10.36 -3.78
CA ARG A 111 -12.64 11.66 -3.19
C ARG A 111 -11.63 12.71 -3.65
N GLU A 112 -12.11 13.68 -4.42
CA GLU A 112 -11.28 14.77 -4.96
C GLU A 112 -11.27 15.98 -4.03
N GLU A 113 -10.29 16.87 -4.13
CA GLU A 113 -10.29 18.18 -3.45
C GLU A 113 -10.56 18.07 -1.93
N ILE A 114 -9.76 17.27 -1.22
CA ILE A 114 -9.74 17.25 0.26
C ILE A 114 -8.57 18.07 0.78
N ASP A 115 -8.85 18.90 1.79
CA ASP A 115 -7.80 19.58 2.54
C ASP A 115 -6.91 18.54 3.24
N LEU A 116 -5.61 18.54 2.96
CA LEU A 116 -4.66 17.57 3.52
C LEU A 116 -4.72 17.52 5.06
N PRO A 117 -4.82 18.64 5.81
CA PRO A 117 -4.98 18.58 7.26
C PRO A 117 -6.23 17.82 7.74
N ILE A 118 -7.34 17.90 6.99
CA ILE A 118 -8.58 17.17 7.31
C ILE A 118 -8.40 15.68 7.02
N LEU A 119 -7.78 15.35 5.89
CA LEU A 119 -7.42 13.97 5.56
C LEU A 119 -6.54 13.38 6.67
N CYS A 120 -5.40 14.02 6.96
CA CYS A 120 -4.46 13.56 7.97
C CYS A 120 -5.14 13.37 9.33
N SER A 121 -5.91 14.37 9.80
CA SER A 121 -6.65 14.27 11.06
C SER A 121 -7.63 13.10 11.07
N THR A 122 -8.23 12.77 9.94
CA THR A 122 -9.13 11.61 9.83
C THR A 122 -8.32 10.32 9.87
N LEU A 123 -7.23 10.22 9.12
CA LEU A 123 -6.41 9.01 9.02
C LEU A 123 -5.80 8.58 10.36
N TYR A 124 -5.47 9.52 11.26
CA TYR A 124 -5.04 9.20 12.63
C TYR A 124 -6.06 8.37 13.43
N ASP A 125 -7.38 8.52 13.16
CA ASP A 125 -8.40 7.68 13.79
C ASP A 125 -8.44 6.24 13.22
N TYR A 126 -7.76 5.99 12.10
CA TYR A 126 -7.78 4.74 11.33
C TYR A 126 -6.39 4.15 11.08
N GLU A 127 -5.39 4.53 11.90
CA GLU A 127 -4.04 3.95 11.84
C GLU A 127 -4.08 2.42 11.85
N ASP A 128 -4.81 1.85 12.80
CA ASP A 128 -4.94 0.40 12.95
C ASP A 128 -5.47 -0.27 11.68
N LEU A 129 -6.47 0.34 11.03
CA LEU A 129 -6.98 -0.13 9.74
C LEU A 129 -5.90 -0.08 8.66
N LEU A 130 -5.26 1.06 8.48
CA LEU A 130 -4.28 1.25 7.40
C LEU A 130 -3.05 0.35 7.58
N VAL A 131 -2.62 0.10 8.82
CA VAL A 131 -1.42 -0.69 9.13
C VAL A 131 -1.71 -2.18 9.15
N ASN A 132 -2.80 -2.61 9.79
CA ASN A 132 -3.02 -4.02 10.13
C ASN A 132 -4.01 -4.75 9.22
N ASP A 133 -4.71 -4.05 8.32
CA ASP A 133 -5.64 -4.69 7.40
C ASP A 133 -5.01 -5.00 6.03
N GLY A 134 -4.94 -6.27 5.66
CA GLY A 134 -4.49 -6.73 4.35
C GLY A 134 -5.48 -6.51 3.22
N CYS A 135 -6.66 -5.96 3.51
CA CYS A 135 -7.69 -5.68 2.52
C CYS A 135 -7.86 -4.18 2.21
N THR A 136 -7.08 -3.28 2.82
CA THR A 136 -7.19 -1.83 2.64
C THR A 136 -5.89 -1.24 2.08
N GLY A 137 -6.03 -0.45 1.03
CA GLY A 137 -5.00 0.45 0.50
C GLY A 137 -5.51 1.89 0.45
N ILE A 138 -4.58 2.85 0.45
CA ILE A 138 -4.86 4.27 0.24
C ILE A 138 -3.81 4.88 -0.67
N ALA A 139 -4.25 5.70 -1.62
CA ALA A 139 -3.37 6.54 -2.43
C ALA A 139 -3.79 8.00 -2.30
N VAL A 140 -2.81 8.87 -2.12
CA VAL A 140 -3.00 10.32 -1.97
C VAL A 140 -2.21 11.02 -3.05
N PHE A 141 -2.89 11.82 -3.86
CA PHE A 141 -2.36 12.41 -5.07
C PHE A 141 -2.57 13.93 -5.08
N ASN A 142 -1.57 14.70 -5.51
CA ASN A 142 -1.79 16.11 -5.83
C ASN A 142 -1.87 16.31 -7.36
N PRO A 143 -3.04 16.71 -7.91
CA PRO A 143 -3.22 16.89 -9.36
C PRO A 143 -2.37 18.02 -9.96
N ARG A 144 -1.95 18.99 -9.15
CA ARG A 144 -1.15 20.14 -9.59
C ARG A 144 0.33 19.78 -9.71
N THR A 145 0.88 19.02 -8.76
CA THR A 145 2.30 18.60 -8.79
C THR A 145 2.51 17.27 -9.50
N ARG A 146 1.45 16.47 -9.68
CA ARG A 146 1.46 15.11 -10.22
C ARG A 146 2.33 14.17 -9.40
N GLU A 147 2.30 14.35 -8.08
CA GLU A 147 2.99 13.50 -7.12
C GLU A 147 1.97 12.66 -6.37
N GLU A 148 2.34 11.42 -6.08
CA GLU A 148 1.47 10.44 -5.45
C GLU A 148 2.20 9.64 -4.39
N ILE A 149 1.53 9.43 -3.25
CA ILE A 149 1.97 8.55 -2.17
C ILE A 149 0.93 7.46 -1.99
N GLN A 150 1.34 6.22 -2.21
CA GLN A 150 0.51 5.04 -1.96
C GLN A 150 0.98 4.33 -0.71
N PHE A 151 0.01 3.86 0.07
CA PHE A 151 0.17 2.90 1.15
C PHE A 151 -0.77 1.74 0.86
N ASP A 152 -0.22 0.69 0.24
CA ASP A 152 -1.02 -0.38 -0.34
C ASP A 152 -1.42 -1.47 0.67
N ALA A 153 -2.20 -2.45 0.20
CA ALA A 153 -2.61 -3.61 0.99
C ALA A 153 -1.41 -4.48 1.46
N HIS A 154 -0.29 -4.43 0.73
CA HIS A 154 0.95 -5.14 1.08
C HIS A 154 1.82 -4.40 2.09
N LYS A 155 1.38 -3.22 2.50
CA LYS A 155 2.06 -2.35 3.47
C LYS A 155 3.41 -1.85 2.97
N ILE A 156 3.48 -1.65 1.67
CA ILE A 156 4.59 -1.00 0.98
C ILE A 156 4.18 0.44 0.66
N LEU A 157 5.13 1.35 0.86
CA LEU A 157 4.97 2.75 0.49
C LEU A 157 5.56 2.96 -0.90
N MET A 158 4.76 3.53 -1.80
CA MET A 158 5.18 3.87 -3.16
C MET A 158 5.07 5.37 -3.36
N ILE A 159 6.18 6.01 -3.70
CA ILE A 159 6.27 7.46 -3.88
C ILE A 159 6.58 7.76 -5.33
N TYR A 160 5.57 8.22 -6.06
CA TYR A 160 5.71 8.67 -7.44
C TYR A 160 5.99 10.17 -7.44
N ALA A 161 7.23 10.55 -7.76
CA ALA A 161 7.64 11.95 -7.79
C ALA A 161 8.85 12.18 -8.68
N VAL A 162 8.81 13.26 -9.47
CA VAL A 162 9.97 13.71 -10.24
C VAL A 162 11.05 14.28 -9.30
N ALA A 163 10.64 15.04 -8.29
CA ALA A 163 11.54 15.64 -7.29
C ALA A 163 11.62 14.75 -6.04
N ARG A 164 12.50 13.75 -6.07
CA ARG A 164 12.59 12.70 -5.04
C ARG A 164 13.32 13.13 -3.76
N GLU A 165 14.18 14.15 -3.84
CA GLU A 165 15.09 14.52 -2.76
C GLU A 165 14.37 14.94 -1.47
N LYS A 166 13.13 15.43 -1.59
CA LYS A 166 12.30 15.79 -0.42
C LYS A 166 11.80 14.55 0.33
N TYR A 167 11.43 13.49 -0.40
CA TYR A 167 10.98 12.21 0.17
C TYR A 167 12.15 11.36 0.69
N GLU A 168 13.28 11.36 -0.01
CA GLU A 168 14.51 10.69 0.46
C GLU A 168 14.96 11.22 1.83
N LYS A 169 14.78 12.52 2.10
CA LYS A 169 15.07 13.12 3.41
C LYS A 169 14.13 12.64 4.50
N ILE A 170 12.85 12.46 4.19
CA ILE A 170 11.85 11.93 5.13
C ILE A 170 12.18 10.47 5.46
N LEU A 171 12.45 9.65 4.45
CA LEU A 171 12.90 8.26 4.62
C LEU A 171 14.16 8.18 5.51
N ALA A 172 15.14 9.04 5.27
CA ALA A 172 16.35 9.12 6.10
C ALA A 172 16.07 9.58 7.54
N ALA A 173 15.12 10.50 7.75
CA ALA A 173 14.73 10.98 9.08
C ALA A 173 14.05 9.89 9.92
N HIS A 174 13.29 9.01 9.27
CA HIS A 174 12.72 7.79 9.87
C HIS A 174 13.72 6.63 10.01
N GLY A 175 14.96 6.84 9.58
CA GLY A 175 16.02 5.82 9.65
C GLY A 175 15.83 4.67 8.67
N ILE A 176 15.07 4.87 7.58
CA ILE A 176 14.86 3.86 6.54
C ILE A 176 16.10 3.85 5.62
N PRO A 177 16.89 2.77 5.60
CA PRO A 177 18.13 2.73 4.82
C PRO A 177 17.85 2.66 3.32
N HIS A 178 18.70 3.30 2.51
CA HIS A 178 18.71 3.06 1.07
C HIS A 178 19.35 1.69 0.79
N THR A 179 18.55 0.76 0.27
CA THR A 179 18.97 -0.62 -0.02
C THR A 179 18.49 -0.97 -1.42
N GLN A 180 19.27 -0.61 -2.43
CA GLN A 180 18.86 -0.75 -3.85
C GLN A 180 18.49 -2.19 -4.23
N ASP A 181 19.16 -3.19 -3.65
CA ASP A 181 18.96 -4.62 -3.93
C ASP A 181 17.97 -5.29 -2.96
N MET A 182 17.19 -4.51 -2.18
CA MET A 182 16.20 -5.09 -1.27
C MET A 182 15.11 -5.83 -2.03
N THR A 183 14.62 -6.91 -1.43
CA THR A 183 13.47 -7.67 -1.94
C THR A 183 12.22 -7.22 -1.20
N LEU A 184 11.15 -6.97 -1.96
CA LEU A 184 9.85 -6.59 -1.41
C LEU A 184 9.00 -7.83 -1.19
N ILE A 185 8.10 -7.79 -0.20
CA ILE A 185 7.20 -8.92 0.08
C ILE A 185 6.32 -9.30 -1.12
N THR A 186 6.00 -8.31 -1.97
CA THR A 186 5.25 -8.47 -3.22
C THR A 186 5.98 -9.28 -4.29
N GLU A 187 7.31 -9.43 -4.18
CA GLU A 187 8.14 -10.21 -5.12
C GLU A 187 8.16 -11.71 -4.78
N GLY A 188 7.50 -12.11 -3.67
CA GLY A 188 7.33 -13.49 -3.24
C GLY A 188 5.86 -13.89 -3.13
N GLU A 189 5.61 -15.20 -2.94
CA GLU A 189 4.29 -15.66 -2.52
C GLU A 189 4.00 -15.12 -1.10
N HIS A 190 2.78 -14.64 -0.89
CA HIS A 190 2.32 -14.08 0.39
C HIS A 190 0.80 -14.22 0.49
N ILE A 191 0.25 -13.97 1.67
CA ILE A 191 -1.20 -13.93 1.92
C ILE A 191 -1.57 -12.65 2.64
N HIS A 192 -2.79 -12.18 2.39
CA HIS A 192 -3.40 -11.06 3.11
C HIS A 192 -4.24 -11.59 4.26
N THR A 193 -4.27 -10.84 5.36
CA THR A 193 -5.08 -11.12 6.55
C THR A 193 -6.00 -9.93 6.80
N SER A 194 -7.26 -10.20 7.11
CA SER A 194 -8.27 -9.21 7.44
C SER A 194 -9.34 -9.84 8.33
N ASP A 195 -10.20 -9.02 8.92
CA ASP A 195 -11.36 -9.46 9.70
C ASP A 195 -12.57 -8.50 9.52
N GLU A 196 -13.71 -8.84 10.12
CA GLU A 196 -14.92 -8.04 10.00
C GLU A 196 -14.80 -6.68 10.71
N GLU A 197 -13.98 -6.55 11.77
CA GLU A 197 -13.78 -5.26 12.44
C GLU A 197 -13.06 -4.27 11.51
N HIS A 198 -12.04 -4.73 10.80
CA HIS A 198 -11.36 -3.93 9.78
C HIS A 198 -12.30 -3.54 8.65
N LYS A 199 -13.15 -4.46 8.18
CA LYS A 199 -14.18 -4.15 7.19
C LYS A 199 -15.15 -3.05 7.67
N GLU A 200 -15.63 -3.16 8.90
CA GLU A 200 -16.52 -2.15 9.49
C GLU A 200 -15.81 -0.79 9.63
N LYS A 201 -14.53 -0.77 10.03
CA LYS A 201 -13.72 0.46 10.09
C LYS A 201 -13.52 1.05 8.70
N PHE A 202 -13.31 0.24 7.66
CA PHE A 202 -13.21 0.69 6.28
C PHE A 202 -14.50 1.38 5.80
N ASP A 203 -15.66 0.77 6.05
CA ASP A 203 -16.96 1.34 5.71
C ASP A 203 -17.19 2.70 6.44
N GLN A 204 -16.74 2.80 7.70
CA GLN A 204 -16.77 4.05 8.47
C GLN A 204 -15.83 5.12 7.91
N LEU A 205 -14.59 4.74 7.54
CA LEU A 205 -13.62 5.65 6.92
C LEU A 205 -14.18 6.22 5.62
N CYS A 206 -14.76 5.36 4.78
CA CYS A 206 -15.40 5.78 3.54
C CYS A 206 -16.51 6.82 3.79
N THR A 207 -17.33 6.58 4.81
CA THR A 207 -18.41 7.50 5.22
C THR A 207 -17.85 8.84 5.72
N LYS A 208 -16.79 8.81 6.55
CA LYS A 208 -16.17 10.03 7.10
C LYS A 208 -15.50 10.89 6.03
N LEU A 209 -14.81 10.27 5.07
CA LEU A 209 -14.16 10.99 3.97
C LEU A 209 -15.14 11.41 2.87
N GLY A 210 -16.37 10.92 2.91
CA GLY A 210 -17.38 11.19 1.88
C GLY A 210 -16.98 10.56 0.54
N MET A 211 -16.48 9.33 0.57
CA MET A 211 -16.00 8.63 -0.62
C MET A 211 -17.16 8.32 -1.57
N ASP A 212 -16.96 8.60 -2.86
CA ASP A 212 -17.92 8.30 -3.90
C ASP A 212 -17.60 6.95 -4.56
N TYR A 213 -18.65 6.15 -4.79
CA TYR A 213 -18.61 4.97 -5.63
C TYR A 213 -18.73 5.38 -7.11
N THR A 214 -17.84 6.24 -7.60
CA THR A 214 -17.80 6.56 -9.03
C THR A 214 -17.08 5.41 -9.74
N SER A 215 -17.78 4.76 -10.66
CA SER A 215 -17.13 4.00 -11.71
C SER A 215 -16.43 4.99 -12.64
N LYS A 216 -15.10 5.10 -12.47
CA LYS A 216 -14.17 5.98 -13.17
C LYS A 216 -14.32 7.49 -12.90
N PRO A 217 -13.20 8.23 -12.80
CA PRO A 217 -13.23 9.67 -12.97
C PRO A 217 -13.82 10.01 -14.34
N PRO A 218 -14.59 11.10 -14.47
CA PRO A 218 -15.07 11.56 -15.77
C PRO A 218 -13.88 11.83 -16.69
N ASP A 219 -13.88 11.17 -17.86
CA ASP A 219 -12.93 11.39 -18.96
C ASP A 219 -12.73 12.90 -19.21
N ASP A 220 -11.56 13.41 -18.82
CA ASP A 220 -10.65 14.24 -19.61
C ASP A 220 -9.50 14.72 -18.68
N ASP A 221 -8.27 14.23 -18.95
CA ASP A 221 -6.94 14.67 -18.46
C ASP A 221 -6.18 13.87 -17.37
N ILE A 222 -6.72 12.81 -16.74
CA ILE A 222 -5.97 11.96 -15.76
C ILE A 222 -6.21 10.44 -15.99
N ASP A 223 -6.34 10.02 -17.24
CA ASP A 223 -6.30 8.59 -17.57
C ASP A 223 -4.87 8.05 -17.39
N ASN A 224 -4.62 7.25 -16.33
CA ASN A 224 -3.88 5.96 -16.34
C ASN A 224 -3.02 5.61 -15.09
N LEU A 225 -2.96 6.39 -14.01
CA LEU A 225 -2.10 5.97 -12.88
C LEU A 225 -2.79 4.94 -11.94
N MET A 226 -4.08 5.14 -11.63
CA MET A 226 -4.81 4.31 -10.67
C MET A 226 -5.41 3.02 -11.26
N ASP A 227 -5.94 3.07 -12.48
CA ASP A 227 -6.65 1.94 -13.11
C ASP A 227 -5.73 0.74 -13.48
N ARG A 228 -4.41 0.88 -13.37
CA ARG A 228 -3.44 -0.03 -14.03
C ARG A 228 -2.41 -0.66 -13.09
N LEU A 229 -2.46 -0.35 -11.79
CA LEU A 229 -1.64 -0.98 -10.74
C LEU A 229 -2.30 -2.22 -10.12
N THR A 230 -3.60 -2.43 -10.30
CA THR A 230 -4.36 -3.55 -9.71
C THR A 230 -4.42 -4.83 -10.55
N TYR A 231 -4.03 -4.81 -11.84
CA TYR A 231 -4.06 -5.99 -12.72
C TYR A 231 -2.68 -6.32 -13.30
N GLY A 232 -1.76 -6.73 -12.43
CA GLY A 232 -0.64 -7.59 -12.80
C GLY A 232 -1.03 -9.06 -12.63
N GLU A 233 -1.52 -9.70 -13.70
CA GLU A 233 -1.41 -11.17 -13.84
C GLU A 233 0.01 -11.57 -14.29
#